data_AF-V8QN47-F1
#
_entry.id   AF-V8QN47-F1
#
_cell.length_a   1.000
_cell.length_b   1.000
_cell.length_c   1.000
_cell.angle_alpha   90.00
_cell.angle_beta   90.00
_cell.angle_gamma   90.00
#
_symmetry.space_group_name_H-M   'P 1'
#
loop_
_entity.id
_entity.type
_entity.pdbx_description
1 polymer ?
#
loop_
_entity_poly.entity_id
_entity_poly.type
_entity_poly.pdbx_seq_one_letter_code
_entity_poly.pdbx_strand_id
1 'polypeptide(L)'
;MHEFDELAEHCAIFTLDALRIANEATVEALHTSGATRLVQTLKMIQLQKVILAVGMFSIFEASLQSRLDCRDGFREAKSELERQGENDLKEGFEDLIDAINALKHGEGRSYKKLVAKAKKLPFRVKQPNEAFYFEGDISEPDTLIQVDDAFVQHCGTVISTVYKVVIGRN
;
A
#
# COMPACT_ATOMS: atom_id res chain seq x y z
N MET A 1 -3.06 23.22 -11.40
CA MET A 1 -3.74 22.55 -10.27
C MET A 1 -2.87 21.35 -9.98
N HIS A 2 -2.22 21.26 -8.82
CA HIS A 2 -1.36 20.11 -8.52
C HIS A 2 -2.16 18.85 -8.77
N GLU A 3 -1.70 18.06 -9.73
CA GLU A 3 -2.37 16.84 -10.11
C GLU A 3 -2.29 15.90 -8.89
N PHE A 4 -3.38 15.18 -8.65
CA PHE A 4 -3.57 14.37 -7.44
C PHE A 4 -2.40 13.38 -7.21
N ASP A 5 -1.71 12.99 -8.27
CA ASP A 5 -0.51 12.16 -8.29
C ASP A 5 0.69 12.77 -7.56
N GLU A 6 1.05 14.03 -7.83
CA GLU A 6 2.19 14.68 -7.17
C GLU A 6 1.96 14.79 -5.66
N LEU A 7 0.73 15.12 -5.26
CA LEU A 7 0.38 15.24 -3.85
C LEU A 7 0.33 13.89 -3.15
N ALA A 8 -0.15 12.83 -3.81
CA ALA A 8 -0.19 11.49 -3.22
C ALA A 8 1.21 10.95 -2.90
N GLU A 9 2.17 11.12 -3.82
CA GLU A 9 3.57 10.74 -3.60
C GLU A 9 4.22 11.57 -2.48
N HIS A 10 4.08 12.90 -2.51
CA HIS A 10 4.59 13.76 -1.45
C HIS A 10 3.98 13.46 -0.08
N CYS A 11 2.68 13.16 -0.01
CA CYS A 11 2.02 12.76 1.23
C CYS A 11 2.56 11.43 1.77
N ALA A 12 2.86 10.46 0.88
CA ALA A 12 3.48 9.21 1.27
C ALA A 12 4.87 9.45 1.86
N ILE A 13 5.73 10.21 1.17
CA ILE A 13 7.08 10.57 1.65
C ILE A 13 7.01 11.27 3.01
N PHE A 14 6.20 12.33 3.12
CA PHE A 14 6.06 13.10 4.36
C PHE A 14 5.62 12.22 5.54
N THR A 15 4.61 11.37 5.32
CA THR A 15 4.09 10.51 6.39
C THR A 15 5.11 9.44 6.79
N LEU A 16 5.79 8.83 5.81
CA LEU A 16 6.82 7.82 6.08
C LEU A 16 7.99 8.40 6.87
N ASP A 17 8.44 9.62 6.55
CA ASP A 17 9.50 10.28 7.32
C ASP A 17 9.08 10.55 8.77
N ALA A 18 7.86 11.03 9.00
CA ALA A 18 7.33 11.23 10.34
C ALA A 18 7.23 9.90 11.13
N LEU A 19 6.79 8.84 10.47
CA LEU A 19 6.70 7.50 11.05
C LEU A 19 8.07 6.91 11.36
N ARG A 20 9.07 7.11 10.48
CA ARG A 20 10.45 6.68 10.68
C ARG A 20 11.06 7.36 11.91
N ILE A 21 10.91 8.68 12.03
CA ILE A 21 11.37 9.44 13.20
C ILE A 21 10.73 8.91 14.49
N ALA A 22 9.42 8.68 14.48
CA ALA A 22 8.72 8.11 15.63
C ALA A 22 9.18 6.68 15.96
N ASN A 23 9.49 5.87 14.94
CA ASN A 23 10.00 4.51 15.10
C ASN A 23 11.39 4.50 15.74
N GLU A 24 12.32 5.28 15.20
CA GLU A 24 13.69 5.42 15.74
C GLU A 24 13.67 5.86 17.21
N ALA A 25 12.87 6.89 17.55
CA ALA A 25 12.73 7.34 18.93
C ALA A 25 12.13 6.27 19.87
N THR A 26 11.20 5.48 19.37
CA THR A 26 10.55 4.41 20.15
C THR A 26 11.49 3.23 20.39
N VAL A 27 12.26 2.83 19.36
CA VAL A 27 13.28 1.78 19.47
C VAL A 27 14.36 2.18 20.46
N GLU A 28 14.84 3.42 20.41
CA GLU A 28 15.83 3.93 21.36
C GLU A 28 15.31 3.87 22.81
N ALA A 29 14.05 4.25 23.03
CA ALA A 29 13.42 4.13 24.35
C ALA A 29 13.29 2.68 24.84
N LEU A 30 13.11 1.70 23.93
CA LEU A 30 13.01 0.29 24.27
C LEU A 30 14.34 -0.29 24.79
N HIS A 31 15.50 0.26 24.39
CA HIS A 31 16.79 -0.16 24.92
C HIS A 31 16.95 0.10 26.42
N THR A 32 16.18 1.05 26.97
CA THR A 32 16.23 1.43 28.38
C THR A 32 14.93 1.14 29.14
N SER A 33 13.88 0.67 28.44
CA SER A 33 12.56 0.43 29.03
C SER A 33 11.79 -0.68 28.31
N GLY A 34 11.38 -1.73 29.02
CA GLY A 34 10.45 -2.76 28.51
C GLY A 34 8.97 -2.35 28.54
N ALA A 35 8.66 -1.05 28.52
CA ALA A 35 7.30 -0.58 28.75
C ALA A 35 6.35 -1.00 27.61
N THR A 36 5.24 -1.65 27.96
CA THR A 36 4.21 -2.10 27.01
C THR A 36 3.74 -1.00 26.07
N ARG A 37 3.67 0.25 26.53
CA ARG A 37 3.29 1.41 25.71
C ARG A 37 4.20 1.60 24.48
N LEU A 38 5.49 1.32 24.60
CA LEU A 38 6.46 1.51 23.50
C LEU A 38 6.24 0.46 22.41
N VAL A 39 5.98 -0.79 22.81
CA VAL A 39 5.57 -1.84 21.87
C VAL A 39 4.27 -1.47 21.16
N GLN A 40 3.30 -0.92 21.88
CA GLN A 40 2.05 -0.43 21.28
C GLN A 40 2.28 0.74 20.31
N THR A 41 3.24 1.62 20.60
CA THR A 41 3.65 2.67 19.66
C THR A 41 4.24 2.09 18.38
N LEU A 42 5.09 1.05 18.45
CA LEU A 42 5.59 0.38 17.25
C LEU A 42 4.45 -0.26 16.43
N LYS A 43 3.50 -0.93 17.10
CA LYS A 43 2.30 -1.48 16.43
C LYS A 43 1.47 -0.40 15.74
N MET A 44 1.26 0.73 16.42
CA MET A 44 0.53 1.87 15.88
C MET A 44 1.23 2.44 14.63
N ILE A 45 2.56 2.53 14.63
CA ILE A 45 3.34 2.96 13.48
C ILE A 45 3.10 2.04 12.28
N GLN A 46 3.16 0.71 12.47
CA GLN A 46 2.89 -0.23 11.38
C GLN A 46 1.44 -0.14 10.89
N LEU A 47 0.47 -0.04 11.81
CA LEU A 47 -0.95 0.14 11.46
C LEU A 47 -1.18 1.45 10.67
N GLN A 48 -0.46 2.52 11.00
CA GLN A 48 -0.58 3.79 10.29
C GLN A 48 -0.15 3.66 8.82
N LYS A 49 0.86 2.84 8.50
CA LYS A 49 1.25 2.55 7.11
C LYS A 49 0.14 1.83 6.34
N VAL A 50 -0.54 0.88 7.00
CA VAL A 50 -1.70 0.18 6.43
C VAL A 50 -2.82 1.16 6.11
N ILE A 51 -3.17 2.03 7.06
CA ILE A 51 -4.21 3.06 6.90
C ILE A 51 -3.85 3.99 5.73
N LEU A 52 -2.59 4.42 5.67
CA LEU A 52 -2.11 5.29 4.60
C LEU A 52 -2.26 4.62 3.23
N ALA A 53 -1.77 3.40 3.05
CA ALA A 53 -1.85 2.69 1.77
C ALA A 53 -3.30 2.46 1.30
N VAL A 54 -4.18 2.04 2.23
CA VAL A 54 -5.61 1.88 1.95
C VAL A 54 -6.26 3.22 1.60
N GLY A 55 -5.92 4.29 2.32
CA GLY A 55 -6.40 5.64 2.06
C GLY A 55 -5.99 6.17 0.69
N MET A 56 -4.71 5.99 0.32
CA MET A 56 -4.18 6.41 -0.98
C MET A 56 -4.99 5.80 -2.14
N PHE A 57 -5.21 4.49 -2.11
CA PHE A 57 -6.01 3.83 -3.15
C PHE A 57 -7.49 4.22 -3.13
N SER A 58 -8.07 4.40 -1.94
CA SER A 58 -9.48 4.79 -1.82
C SER A 58 -9.74 6.18 -2.41
N ILE A 59 -8.85 7.14 -2.16
CA ILE A 59 -8.98 8.49 -2.73
C ILE A 59 -8.63 8.47 -4.22
N PHE A 60 -7.63 7.67 -4.63
CA PHE A 60 -7.29 7.54 -6.04
C PHE A 60 -8.43 6.97 -6.89
N GLU A 61 -9.13 5.95 -6.40
CA GLU A 61 -10.31 5.40 -7.09
C GLU A 61 -11.38 6.47 -7.29
N ALA A 62 -11.68 7.24 -6.24
CA ALA A 62 -12.64 8.33 -6.33
C ALA A 62 -12.21 9.42 -7.32
N SER A 63 -10.91 9.72 -7.39
CA SER A 63 -10.32 10.64 -8.39
C SER A 63 -10.53 10.11 -9.80
N LEU A 64 -10.23 8.83 -10.06
CA LEU A 64 -10.44 8.18 -11.35
C LEU A 64 -11.93 8.19 -11.75
N GLN A 65 -12.83 7.83 -10.83
CA GLN A 65 -14.28 7.86 -11.05
C GLN A 65 -14.74 9.26 -11.47
N SER A 66 -14.28 10.31 -10.76
CA SER A 66 -14.64 11.69 -11.08
C SER A 66 -14.05 12.18 -12.41
N ARG A 67 -12.80 11.80 -12.74
CA ARG A 67 -12.10 12.31 -13.92
C ARG A 67 -12.51 11.59 -15.21
N LEU A 68 -12.83 10.31 -15.12
CA LEU A 68 -13.25 9.48 -16.24
C LEU A 68 -14.79 9.43 -16.39
N ASP A 69 -15.53 10.13 -15.54
CA ASP A 69 -16.99 10.08 -15.45
C ASP A 69 -17.53 8.64 -15.46
N CYS A 70 -17.01 7.83 -14.53
CA CYS A 70 -17.28 6.39 -14.49
C CYS A 70 -17.61 5.89 -13.09
N ARG A 71 -18.27 4.73 -13.02
CA ARG A 71 -18.64 4.10 -11.75
C ARG A 71 -17.51 3.30 -11.12
N ASP A 72 -16.59 2.78 -11.93
CA ASP A 72 -15.51 1.88 -11.51
C ASP A 72 -14.19 2.39 -12.08
N GLY A 73 -13.55 3.28 -11.31
CA GLY A 73 -12.33 3.98 -11.72
C GLY A 73 -11.18 3.03 -11.99
N PHE A 74 -11.02 1.97 -11.19
CA PHE A 74 -9.96 0.99 -11.38
C PHE A 74 -10.18 0.14 -12.64
N ARG A 75 -11.41 -0.29 -12.92
CA ARG A 75 -11.70 -1.04 -14.15
C ARG A 75 -11.41 -0.19 -15.40
N GLU A 76 -11.83 1.07 -15.41
CA GLU A 76 -11.56 1.96 -16.55
C GLU A 76 -10.07 2.24 -16.70
N ALA A 77 -9.36 2.57 -15.61
CA ALA A 77 -7.91 2.77 -15.64
C ALA A 77 -7.17 1.56 -16.22
N LYS A 78 -7.50 0.34 -15.78
CA LYS A 78 -6.87 -0.88 -16.31
C LYS A 78 -7.16 -1.12 -17.80
N SER A 79 -8.37 -0.82 -18.23
CA SER A 79 -8.76 -0.94 -19.65
C SER A 79 -7.95 0.05 -20.50
N GLU A 80 -7.73 1.25 -19.97
CA GLU A 80 -6.92 2.28 -20.63
C GLU A 80 -5.43 1.90 -20.69
N LEU A 81 -4.87 1.38 -19.59
CA LEU A 81 -3.49 0.85 -19.58
C LEU A 81 -3.30 -0.26 -20.62
N GLU A 82 -4.25 -1.20 -20.71
CA GLU A 82 -4.24 -2.26 -21.71
C GLU A 82 -4.31 -1.70 -23.14
N ARG A 83 -5.19 -0.72 -23.38
CA ARG A 83 -5.33 -0.05 -24.69
C ARG A 83 -4.03 0.65 -25.11
N GLN A 84 -3.29 1.19 -24.16
CA GLN A 84 -2.00 1.84 -24.40
C GLN A 84 -0.81 0.87 -24.46
N GLY A 85 -1.03 -0.43 -24.19
CA GLY A 85 0.03 -1.45 -24.20
C GLY A 85 0.89 -1.47 -22.92
N GLU A 86 0.48 -0.75 -21.88
CA GLU A 86 1.17 -0.61 -20.59
C GLU A 86 0.89 -1.83 -19.68
N ASN A 87 1.19 -3.03 -20.18
CA ASN A 87 0.81 -4.30 -19.55
C ASN A 87 1.49 -4.53 -18.19
N ASP A 88 2.77 -4.19 -18.05
CA ASP A 88 3.51 -4.35 -16.80
C ASP A 88 2.96 -3.42 -15.70
N LEU A 89 2.63 -2.17 -16.07
CA LEU A 89 2.00 -1.21 -15.17
C LEU A 89 0.59 -1.67 -14.77
N LYS A 90 -0.18 -2.22 -15.72
CA LYS A 90 -1.50 -2.80 -15.44
C LYS A 90 -1.39 -3.95 -14.44
N GLU A 91 -0.46 -4.88 -14.63
CA GLU A 91 -0.27 -6.01 -13.71
C GLU A 91 0.15 -5.53 -12.31
N GLY A 92 1.13 -4.63 -12.22
CA GLY A 92 1.55 -4.06 -10.93
C GLY A 92 0.43 -3.30 -10.22
N PHE A 93 -0.41 -2.59 -10.97
CA PHE A 93 -1.59 -1.91 -10.42
C PHE A 93 -2.65 -2.90 -9.93
N GLU A 94 -2.93 -3.97 -10.67
CA GLU A 94 -3.81 -5.05 -10.22
C GLU A 94 -3.32 -5.71 -8.93
N ASP A 95 -2.02 -5.91 -8.81
CA ASP A 95 -1.42 -6.53 -7.63
C ASP A 95 -1.55 -5.69 -6.39
N LEU A 96 -1.37 -4.38 -6.54
CA LEU A 96 -1.62 -3.46 -5.44
C LEU A 96 -3.10 -3.37 -5.09
N ILE A 97 -4.01 -3.35 -6.07
CA ILE A 97 -5.47 -3.40 -5.78
C ILE A 97 -5.81 -4.67 -4.99
N ASP A 98 -5.30 -5.82 -5.41
CA ASP A 98 -5.52 -7.08 -4.69
C ASP A 98 -4.89 -7.04 -3.28
N ALA A 99 -3.72 -6.40 -3.10
CA ALA A 99 -3.08 -6.23 -1.80
C ALA A 99 -3.91 -5.33 -0.86
N ILE A 100 -4.38 -4.18 -1.36
CA ILE A 100 -5.26 -3.28 -0.62
C ILE A 100 -6.58 -3.98 -0.24
N ASN A 101 -7.14 -4.79 -1.14
CA ASN A 101 -8.34 -5.58 -0.83
C ASN A 101 -8.06 -6.65 0.24
N ALA A 102 -6.90 -7.30 0.22
CA ALA A 102 -6.50 -8.23 1.27
C ALA A 102 -6.33 -7.54 2.62
N LEU A 103 -5.76 -6.32 2.65
CA LEU A 103 -5.65 -5.50 3.86
C LEU A 103 -7.01 -5.08 4.43
N LYS A 104 -8.00 -4.82 3.56
CA LYS A 104 -9.36 -4.43 3.96
C LYS A 104 -10.26 -5.60 4.36
N HIS A 105 -10.13 -6.74 3.67
CA HIS A 105 -11.13 -7.81 3.68
C HIS A 105 -10.59 -9.18 4.10
N GLY A 106 -9.28 -9.30 4.34
CA GLY A 106 -8.65 -10.56 4.73
C GLY A 106 -8.54 -11.57 3.59
N GLU A 107 -8.76 -12.85 3.89
CA GLU A 107 -8.43 -14.01 3.04
C GLU A 107 -9.39 -14.26 1.85
N GLY A 108 -9.83 -13.19 1.21
CA GLY A 108 -10.73 -13.24 0.06
C GLY A 108 -10.06 -13.69 -1.24
N ARG A 109 -10.77 -13.49 -2.36
CA ARG A 109 -10.28 -13.83 -3.71
C ARG A 109 -8.98 -13.11 -4.06
N SER A 110 -8.85 -11.83 -3.69
CA SER A 110 -7.66 -11.03 -3.93
C SER A 110 -6.43 -11.63 -3.24
N TYR A 111 -6.54 -11.98 -1.96
CA TYR A 111 -5.47 -12.64 -1.23
C TYR A 111 -5.05 -13.97 -1.89
N LYS A 112 -6.01 -14.81 -2.29
CA LYS A 112 -5.71 -16.09 -2.95
C LYS A 112 -4.94 -15.92 -4.26
N LYS A 113 -5.24 -14.88 -5.04
CA LYS A 113 -4.48 -14.55 -6.26
C LYS A 113 -3.04 -14.17 -5.92
N LEU A 114 -2.85 -13.31 -4.92
CA LEU A 114 -1.52 -12.89 -4.48
C LEU A 114 -0.67 -14.07 -3.99
N VAL A 115 -1.24 -14.96 -3.18
CA VAL A 115 -0.57 -16.18 -2.70
C VAL A 115 -0.06 -17.01 -3.88
N ALA A 116 -0.88 -17.20 -4.91
CA ALA A 116 -0.53 -18.00 -6.08
C ALA A 116 0.69 -17.46 -6.85
N LYS A 117 0.99 -16.16 -6.73
CA LYS A 117 2.14 -15.52 -7.38
C LYS A 117 3.10 -14.82 -6.42
N ALA A 118 3.08 -15.16 -5.13
CA ALA A 118 3.83 -14.45 -4.09
C ALA A 118 5.32 -14.27 -4.39
N LYS A 119 5.96 -15.27 -5.02
CA LYS A 119 7.39 -15.23 -5.38
C LYS A 119 7.75 -14.19 -6.44
N LYS A 120 6.77 -13.65 -7.16
CA LYS A 120 6.96 -12.67 -8.24
C LYS A 120 6.59 -11.24 -7.82
N LEU A 121 5.94 -11.08 -6.67
CA LEU A 121 5.48 -9.79 -6.20
C LEU A 121 6.65 -8.98 -5.64
N PRO A 122 6.63 -7.63 -5.81
CA PRO A 122 7.64 -6.75 -5.22
C PRO A 122 7.43 -6.52 -3.72
N PHE A 123 6.45 -7.19 -3.11
CA PHE A 123 6.12 -7.11 -1.69
C PHE A 123 5.78 -8.49 -1.13
N ARG A 124 5.91 -8.64 0.20
CA ARG A 124 5.69 -9.91 0.87
C ARG A 124 4.21 -10.14 1.20
N VAL A 125 3.76 -11.36 0.95
CA VAL A 125 2.41 -11.84 1.27
C VAL A 125 2.54 -12.97 2.28
N LYS A 126 1.85 -12.84 3.42
CA LYS A 126 1.77 -13.88 4.46
C LYS A 126 1.18 -15.15 3.86
N GLN A 127 1.86 -16.28 3.96
CA GLN A 127 1.35 -17.55 3.44
C GLN A 127 0.25 -18.13 4.36
N PRO A 128 -0.67 -19.00 3.87
CA PRO A 128 -1.80 -19.50 4.66
C PRO A 128 -1.48 -20.21 5.99
N ASN A 129 -0.22 -20.59 6.22
CA ASN A 129 0.24 -21.23 7.46
C ASN A 129 1.38 -20.45 8.13
N GLU A 130 1.68 -19.25 7.66
CA GLU A 130 2.72 -18.39 8.21
C GLU A 130 2.11 -17.53 9.31
N ALA A 131 2.56 -17.70 10.55
CA ALA A 131 2.01 -16.98 11.69
C ALA A 131 2.60 -15.56 11.83
N PHE A 132 3.88 -15.39 11.48
CA PHE A 132 4.65 -14.16 11.63
C PHE A 132 5.48 -13.89 10.38
N TYR A 133 5.71 -12.63 10.04
CA TYR A 133 6.69 -12.29 9.02
C TYR A 133 8.12 -12.48 9.56
N PHE A 134 8.35 -12.10 10.81
CA PHE A 134 9.60 -12.22 11.52
C PHE A 134 9.32 -12.78 12.91
N GLU A 135 9.79 -14.02 13.15
CA GLU A 135 9.60 -14.69 14.42
C GLU A 135 10.22 -13.87 15.58
N GLY A 136 9.42 -13.57 16.60
CA GLY A 136 9.83 -12.75 17.75
C GLY A 136 9.57 -11.25 17.61
N ASP A 137 9.13 -10.76 16.45
CA ASP A 137 8.69 -9.37 16.30
C ASP A 137 7.26 -9.19 16.82
N ILE A 138 7.16 -8.69 18.04
CA ILE A 138 5.89 -8.42 18.70
C ILE A 138 5.24 -7.11 18.22
N SER A 139 5.87 -6.34 17.34
CA SER A 139 5.35 -5.08 16.79
C SER A 139 4.58 -5.26 15.49
N GLU A 140 4.63 -6.45 14.89
CA GLU A 140 3.92 -6.76 13.65
C GLU A 140 2.39 -6.62 13.82
N PRO A 141 1.71 -5.91 12.90
CA PRO A 141 0.27 -5.98 12.81
C PRO A 141 -0.15 -7.31 12.17
N ASP A 142 -1.31 -7.83 12.55
CA ASP A 142 -1.85 -9.05 11.94
C ASP A 142 -2.46 -8.73 10.57
N THR A 143 -1.60 -8.56 9.57
CA THR A 143 -1.97 -8.28 8.18
C THR A 143 -1.51 -9.40 7.26
N LEU A 144 -2.21 -9.57 6.14
CA LEU A 144 -1.87 -10.55 5.10
C LEU A 144 -0.81 -10.06 4.12
N ILE A 145 -0.53 -8.75 4.13
CA ILE A 145 0.51 -8.09 3.34
C ILE A 145 1.49 -7.41 4.31
N GLN A 146 2.80 -7.54 4.06
CA GLN A 146 3.81 -6.79 4.79
C GLN A 146 3.80 -5.35 4.26
N VAL A 147 3.39 -4.40 5.10
CA VAL A 147 3.27 -2.97 4.74
C VAL A 147 4.46 -2.20 5.30
N ASP A 148 5.61 -2.37 4.67
CA ASP A 148 6.82 -1.60 4.97
C ASP A 148 6.88 -0.27 4.17
N ASP A 149 7.97 0.48 4.35
CA ASP A 149 8.14 1.77 3.68
C ASP A 149 8.22 1.60 2.16
N ALA A 150 8.84 0.51 1.69
CA ALA A 150 8.97 0.21 0.27
C ALA A 150 7.59 -0.08 -0.36
N PHE A 151 6.71 -0.80 0.34
CA PHE A 151 5.33 -1.03 -0.11
C PHE A 151 4.56 0.28 -0.25
N VAL A 152 4.63 1.16 0.75
CA VAL A 152 3.91 2.45 0.71
C VAL A 152 4.45 3.36 -0.39
N GLN A 153 5.77 3.42 -0.58
CA GLN A 153 6.38 4.15 -1.69
C GLN A 153 5.95 3.57 -3.04
N HIS A 154 5.95 2.24 -3.17
CA HIS A 154 5.50 1.55 -4.37
C HIS A 154 4.04 1.87 -4.71
N CYS A 155 3.16 1.94 -3.71
CA CYS A 155 1.79 2.43 -3.88
C CYS A 155 1.75 3.85 -4.48
N GLY A 156 2.54 4.78 -3.94
CA GLY A 156 2.62 6.16 -4.44
C GLY A 156 3.10 6.23 -5.88
N THR A 157 4.19 5.54 -6.20
CA THR A 157 4.77 5.50 -7.56
C THR A 157 3.80 4.92 -8.58
N VAL A 158 3.12 3.81 -8.26
CA VAL A 158 2.15 3.20 -9.19
C VAL A 158 0.95 4.12 -9.38
N ILE A 159 0.38 4.71 -8.32
CA ILE A 159 -0.71 5.68 -8.44
C ILE A 159 -0.31 6.84 -9.35
N SER A 160 0.87 7.41 -9.13
CA SER A 160 1.38 8.54 -9.91
C SER A 160 1.56 8.18 -11.38
N THR A 161 2.12 7.00 -11.66
CA THR A 161 2.34 6.53 -13.03
C THR A 161 1.02 6.22 -13.74
N VAL A 162 0.09 5.52 -13.08
CA VAL A 162 -1.24 5.22 -13.64
C VAL A 162 -2.00 6.51 -13.93
N TYR A 163 -1.99 7.47 -13.01
CA TYR A 163 -2.64 8.76 -13.22
C TYR A 163 -2.09 9.48 -14.46
N LYS A 164 -0.76 9.54 -14.63
CA LYS A 164 -0.13 10.16 -15.81
C LYS A 164 -0.53 9.51 -17.12
N VAL A 165 -0.60 8.18 -17.16
CA VAL A 165 -0.99 7.44 -18.37
C VAL A 165 -2.47 7.59 -18.69
N VAL A 166 -3.33 7.52 -17.67
CA VAL A 166 -4.80 7.46 -17.84
C VAL A 166 -5.45 8.84 -17.92
N ILE A 167 -4.96 9.82 -17.15
CA ILE A 167 -5.55 11.16 -17.01
C ILE A 167 -4.68 12.25 -17.64
N GLY A 168 -3.35 12.15 -17.53
CA GLY A 168 -2.38 13.18 -17.91
C GLY A 168 -2.25 13.49 -19.42
N ARG A 169 -3.25 13.14 -20.23
CA ARG A 169 -3.29 13.39 -21.69
C ARG A 169 -4.59 14.04 -22.16
N ASN A 170 -5.07 15.08 -21.45
CA ASN A 170 -6.02 16.06 -21.98
C ASN A 170 -5.35 17.42 -22.17
#